data_AF-A0A8T7I9V3-F1
#
_entry.id   AF-A0A8T7I9V3-F1
#
_cell.length_a   1.000
_cell.length_b   1.000
_cell.length_c   1.000
_cell.angle_alpha   90.00
_cell.angle_beta   90.00
_cell.angle_gamma   90.00
#
_symmetry.space_group_name_H-M   'P 1'
#
loop_
_entity.id
_entity.type
_entity.pdbx_description
1 polymer ?
#
loop_
_entity_poly.entity_id
_entity_poly.type
_entity_poly.pdbx_seq_one_letter_code
_entity_poly.pdbx_strand_id
1 'polypeptide(L)'
;MAKFLIYTPSYNERSGGIIVLHKLCHLLNDLGHEAYVYPYAYTYEINRFNLLENIFNFIKWSFFSSITPFKTNKHFNTPIFKGGIKDIENFTVVYPEIVFGNPLRAKNVVRWLLHQPGFHEHRIYYGRNELLFKFNSAIKDFSYPGSVTSSHELKVIHYPLEYYNNNTKISRNGYAYCVRKGKGKTFVKDHSNDILIDNLTHQKISEVFKRCEYFISYDTYTAYSIFAALCGCISVVVGDSGVSKIDWYPNVQDRYGIAYGMEDIPWACQTMSKVYDRVLSEETKSRDNVAMFVEECNRYFQS
;
A
#
# COMPACT_ATOMS: atom_id res chain seq x y z
N MET A 1 -14.16 20.42 10.76
CA MET A 1 -13.39 19.95 9.58
C MET A 1 -11.94 19.82 10.01
N ALA A 2 -11.36 18.63 9.92
CA ALA A 2 -9.98 18.38 10.33
C ALA A 2 -9.01 18.62 9.17
N LYS A 3 -7.77 19.01 9.50
CA LYS A 3 -6.70 19.26 8.53
C LYS A 3 -5.59 18.22 8.69
N PHE A 4 -5.20 17.57 7.60
CA PHE A 4 -4.23 16.49 7.61
C PHE A 4 -3.09 16.73 6.63
N LEU A 5 -1.90 16.32 7.05
CA LEU A 5 -0.71 16.35 6.22
C LEU A 5 -0.07 14.97 6.23
N ILE A 6 -0.06 14.31 5.08
CA ILE A 6 0.50 12.97 4.95
C ILE A 6 1.94 13.08 4.46
N TYR A 7 2.89 12.74 5.32
CA TYR A 7 4.30 12.77 4.99
C TYR A 7 4.67 11.53 4.18
N THR A 8 4.96 11.69 2.90
CA THR A 8 5.09 10.54 1.99
C THR A 8 6.11 10.77 0.89
N PRO A 9 6.82 9.71 0.44
CA PRO A 9 7.58 9.75 -0.80
C PRO A 9 6.69 10.07 -2.02
N SER A 10 7.36 10.45 -3.11
CA SER A 10 6.76 10.63 -4.44
C SER A 10 6.03 9.36 -4.86
N TYR A 11 4.85 9.52 -5.49
CA TYR A 11 3.99 8.38 -5.84
C TYR A 11 4.75 7.34 -6.68
N ASN A 12 4.68 6.08 -6.24
CA ASN A 12 5.27 4.94 -6.91
C ASN A 12 4.31 3.75 -6.82
N GLU A 13 3.76 3.37 -7.96
CA GLU A 13 2.77 2.29 -8.07
C GLU A 13 3.33 0.89 -7.71
N ARG A 14 4.66 0.75 -7.55
CA ARG A 14 5.29 -0.51 -7.15
C ARG A 14 5.43 -0.67 -5.63
N SER A 15 5.15 0.38 -4.86
CA SER A 15 5.27 0.38 -3.40
C SER A 15 3.91 0.48 -2.73
N GLY A 16 3.48 -0.61 -2.11
CA GLY A 16 2.20 -0.65 -1.37
C GLY A 16 2.11 0.41 -0.29
N GLY A 17 3.19 0.64 0.46
CA GLY A 17 3.25 1.68 1.50
C GLY A 17 3.03 3.09 0.95
N ILE A 18 3.65 3.41 -0.19
CA ILE A 18 3.46 4.72 -0.85
C ILE A 18 2.03 4.85 -1.38
N ILE A 19 1.49 3.79 -1.99
CA ILE A 19 0.11 3.79 -2.49
C ILE A 19 -0.88 4.09 -1.36
N VAL A 20 -0.77 3.42 -0.21
CA VAL A 20 -1.74 3.61 0.89
C VAL A 20 -1.60 4.96 1.58
N LEU A 21 -0.39 5.55 1.64
CA LEU A 21 -0.19 6.92 2.12
C LEU A 21 -0.91 7.95 1.24
N HIS A 22 -0.75 7.84 -0.08
CA HIS A 22 -1.46 8.71 -1.03
C HIS A 22 -2.96 8.42 -1.02
N LYS A 23 -3.38 7.15 -0.91
CA LYS A 23 -4.80 6.77 -0.83
C LYS A 23 -5.46 7.32 0.43
N LEU A 24 -4.77 7.34 1.58
CA LEU A 24 -5.28 7.95 2.81
C LEU A 24 -5.59 9.44 2.60
N CYS A 25 -4.66 10.20 2.00
CA CYS A 25 -4.89 11.62 1.68
C CYS A 25 -6.14 11.81 0.81
N HIS A 26 -6.28 10.99 -0.24
CA HIS A 26 -7.47 11.03 -1.10
C HIS A 26 -8.76 10.67 -0.36
N LEU A 27 -8.76 9.63 0.48
CA LEU A 27 -9.95 9.26 1.26
C LEU A 27 -10.34 10.33 2.29
N LEU A 28 -9.38 11.00 2.92
CA LEU A 28 -9.64 12.13 3.81
C LEU A 28 -10.32 13.28 3.05
N ASN A 29 -9.81 13.62 1.86
CA ASN A 29 -10.42 14.64 1.00
C ASN A 29 -11.83 14.23 0.54
N ASP A 30 -12.03 12.97 0.15
CA ASP A 30 -13.35 12.44 -0.25
C ASP A 30 -14.37 12.41 0.88
N LEU A 31 -13.92 12.39 2.14
CA LEU A 31 -14.76 12.50 3.34
C LEU A 31 -15.00 13.97 3.74
N GLY A 32 -14.52 14.94 2.95
CA GLY A 32 -14.74 16.36 3.18
C GLY A 32 -13.77 16.99 4.18
N HIS A 33 -12.65 16.34 4.49
CA HIS A 33 -11.56 16.93 5.25
C HIS A 33 -10.56 17.64 4.33
N GLU A 34 -9.71 18.48 4.91
CA GLU A 34 -8.66 19.17 4.18
C GLU A 34 -7.35 18.39 4.33
N ALA A 35 -6.94 17.64 3.29
CA ALA A 35 -5.76 16.80 3.34
C ALA A 35 -4.79 17.08 2.19
N TYR A 36 -3.50 17.10 2.51
CA TYR A 36 -2.42 17.26 1.54
C TYR A 36 -1.35 16.20 1.72
N VAL A 37 -0.61 15.92 0.64
CA VAL A 37 0.66 15.20 0.74
C VAL A 37 1.81 16.19 0.95
N TYR A 38 2.75 15.83 1.82
CA TYR A 38 3.99 16.58 2.03
C TYR A 38 5.18 15.73 1.58
N PRO A 39 6.06 16.26 0.71
CA PRO A 39 7.23 15.52 0.24
C PRO A 39 8.13 15.03 1.37
N TYR A 40 8.32 13.72 1.43
CA TYR A 40 9.24 13.08 2.36
C TYR A 40 10.68 13.54 2.15
N ALA A 41 11.35 13.92 3.23
CA ALA A 41 12.79 14.07 3.33
C ALA A 41 13.35 12.92 4.15
N TYR A 42 14.42 12.29 3.64
CA TYR A 42 15.03 11.16 4.34
C TYR A 42 15.62 11.64 5.67
N THR A 43 15.20 11.03 6.77
CA THR A 43 15.74 11.30 8.10
C THR A 43 16.93 10.39 8.35
N TYR A 44 18.08 10.96 8.72
CA TYR A 44 19.31 10.21 9.02
C TYR A 44 19.65 10.31 10.50
N GLU A 45 20.18 9.23 11.08
CA GLU A 45 20.82 9.29 12.38
C GLU A 45 22.25 9.82 12.22
N ILE A 46 22.55 10.94 12.87
CA ILE A 46 23.86 11.57 12.84
C ILE A 46 24.62 11.21 14.13
N ASN A 47 25.82 10.68 13.96
CA ASN A 47 26.81 10.45 14.99
C ASN A 47 28.18 11.01 14.55
N ARG A 48 29.16 11.02 15.45
CA ARG A 48 30.49 11.61 15.20
C ARG A 48 31.24 10.97 14.02
N PHE A 49 30.91 9.73 13.66
CA PHE A 49 31.62 8.96 12.63
C PHE A 49 30.96 9.04 11.25
N ASN A 50 29.68 9.43 11.16
CA ASN A 50 28.92 9.47 9.90
C ASN A 50 28.45 10.89 9.50
N LEU A 51 28.91 11.93 10.21
CA LEU A 51 28.49 13.32 10.00
C LEU A 51 28.75 13.80 8.56
N LEU A 52 29.97 13.62 8.05
CA LEU A 52 30.36 14.06 6.70
C LEU A 52 29.58 13.33 5.60
N GLU A 53 29.43 12.01 5.73
CA GLU A 53 28.67 11.19 4.79
C GLU A 53 27.20 11.60 4.74
N ASN A 54 26.58 11.84 5.90
CA ASN A 54 25.18 12.27 5.98
C ASN A 54 24.96 13.70 5.46
N ILE A 55 25.91 14.62 5.67
CA ILE A 55 25.86 15.95 5.06
C ILE A 55 25.90 15.83 3.53
N PHE A 56 26.80 14.98 2.99
CA PHE A 56 26.86 14.73 1.56
C PHE A 56 25.56 14.12 1.03
N ASN A 57 25.00 13.12 1.72
CA ASN A 57 23.72 12.51 1.37
C ASN A 57 22.56 13.51 1.42
N PHE A 58 22.56 14.42 2.40
CA PHE A 58 21.57 15.50 2.50
C PHE A 58 21.68 16.47 1.32
N ILE A 59 22.89 16.93 0.98
CA ILE A 59 23.11 17.83 -0.17
C ILE A 59 22.70 17.14 -1.47
N LYS A 60 23.12 15.89 -1.66
CA LYS A 60 22.75 15.06 -2.80
C LYS A 60 21.24 14.94 -2.90
N TRP A 61 20.58 14.57 -1.82
CA TRP A 61 19.12 14.46 -1.77
C TRP A 61 18.42 15.80 -2.05
N SER A 62 18.89 16.91 -1.46
CA SER A 62 18.35 18.25 -1.71
C SER A 62 18.46 18.59 -3.20
N PHE A 63 19.61 18.36 -3.82
CA PHE A 63 19.80 18.60 -5.25
C PHE A 63 18.87 17.73 -6.11
N PHE A 64 18.83 16.42 -5.86
CA PHE A 64 17.94 15.51 -6.59
C PHE A 64 16.46 15.87 -6.41
N SER A 65 16.04 16.24 -5.20
CA SER A 65 14.65 16.61 -4.89
C SER A 65 14.24 17.93 -5.54
N SER A 66 15.16 18.87 -5.75
CA SER A 66 14.89 20.11 -6.49
C SER A 66 14.71 19.88 -7.99
N ILE A 67 15.35 18.85 -8.57
CA ILE A 67 15.28 18.57 -10.02
C ILE A 67 14.22 17.53 -10.39
N THR A 68 13.85 16.63 -9.47
CA THR A 68 12.81 15.62 -9.74
C THR A 68 11.46 16.08 -9.20
N PRO A 69 10.46 16.31 -10.07
CA PRO A 69 9.15 16.75 -9.61
C PRO A 69 8.49 15.65 -8.77
N PHE A 70 7.87 16.07 -7.67
CA PHE A 70 7.06 15.20 -6.83
C PHE A 70 5.83 14.73 -7.61
N LYS A 71 5.62 13.41 -7.68
CA LYS A 71 4.55 12.78 -8.44
C LYS A 71 3.40 12.41 -7.52
N THR A 72 2.19 12.57 -8.04
CA THR A 72 0.93 12.12 -7.45
C THR A 72 0.24 11.15 -8.40
N ASN A 73 -0.72 10.37 -7.90
CA ASN A 73 -1.58 9.58 -8.77
C ASN A 73 -2.65 10.50 -9.38
N LYS A 74 -2.79 10.50 -10.70
CA LYS A 74 -3.80 11.30 -11.42
C LYS A 74 -5.26 10.94 -11.08
N HIS A 75 -5.49 9.74 -10.55
CA HIS A 75 -6.80 9.25 -10.13
C HIS A 75 -7.12 9.57 -8.66
N PHE A 76 -6.16 10.13 -7.90
CA PHE A 76 -6.33 10.47 -6.49
C PHE A 76 -6.45 11.97 -6.30
N ASN A 77 -7.31 12.38 -5.38
CA ASN A 77 -7.32 13.75 -4.86
C ASN A 77 -6.21 13.94 -3.81
N THR A 78 -4.97 14.09 -4.29
CA THR A 78 -3.76 14.21 -3.44
C THR A 78 -3.03 15.52 -3.75
N PRO A 79 -3.58 16.68 -3.33
CA PRO A 79 -2.90 17.96 -3.55
C PRO A 79 -1.60 18.02 -2.74
N ILE A 80 -0.56 18.60 -3.34
CA ILE A 80 0.74 18.81 -2.67
C ILE A 80 0.65 20.05 -1.81
N PHE A 81 1.05 19.95 -0.54
CA PHE A 81 1.09 21.10 0.36
C PHE A 81 2.13 22.13 -0.11
N LYS A 82 1.73 23.39 -0.18
CA LYS A 82 2.60 24.51 -0.63
C LYS A 82 2.94 25.52 0.47
N GLY A 83 2.38 25.34 1.67
CA GLY A 83 2.63 26.22 2.81
C GLY A 83 4.00 25.98 3.44
N GLY A 84 4.41 26.91 4.31
CA GLY A 84 5.61 26.79 5.13
C GLY A 84 5.38 25.98 6.41
N ILE A 85 6.44 25.70 7.15
CA ILE A 85 6.37 24.96 8.42
C ILE A 85 5.45 25.67 9.45
N LYS A 86 5.39 27.01 9.41
CA LYS A 86 4.51 27.79 10.30
C LYS A 86 3.02 27.52 10.05
N ASP A 87 2.65 27.10 8.84
CA ASP A 87 1.26 26.83 8.47
C ASP A 87 0.78 25.44 8.95
N ILE A 88 1.69 24.63 9.51
CA ILE A 88 1.45 23.24 9.95
C ILE A 88 0.83 23.19 11.35
N GLU A 89 0.80 24.28 12.11
CA GLU A 89 0.35 24.29 13.51
C GLU A 89 -1.07 23.70 13.71
N ASN A 90 -1.94 23.91 12.72
CA ASN A 90 -3.34 23.43 12.73
C ASN A 90 -3.54 22.07 12.04
N PHE A 91 -2.46 21.43 11.57
CA PHE A 91 -2.52 20.14 10.89
C PHE A 91 -2.20 18.97 11.84
N THR A 92 -2.94 17.89 11.68
CA THR A 92 -2.50 16.57 12.17
C THR A 92 -1.58 15.95 11.12
N VAL A 93 -0.33 15.73 11.50
CA VAL A 93 0.68 15.20 10.57
C VAL A 93 0.79 13.69 10.75
N VAL A 94 0.61 12.96 9.65
CA VAL A 94 0.73 11.50 9.60
C VAL A 94 2.09 11.14 9.04
N TYR A 95 2.89 10.43 9.84
CA TYR A 95 4.16 9.87 9.42
C TYR A 95 4.08 8.34 9.32
N PRO A 96 4.65 7.71 8.27
CA PRO A 96 4.88 6.27 8.28
C PRO A 96 5.93 5.89 9.34
N GLU A 97 5.98 4.61 9.69
CA GLU A 97 6.83 4.05 10.73
C GLU A 97 8.33 4.22 10.50
N ILE A 98 8.73 4.40 9.24
CA ILE A 98 10.13 4.56 8.83
C ILE A 98 10.67 5.98 9.10
N VAL A 99 9.80 6.97 9.34
CA VAL A 99 10.23 8.34 9.61
C VAL A 99 10.71 8.47 11.05
N PHE A 100 11.91 8.99 11.25
CA PHE A 100 12.39 9.29 12.60
C PHE A 100 11.84 10.61 13.12
N GLY A 101 11.33 10.57 14.35
CA GLY A 101 10.87 11.72 15.11
C GLY A 101 9.75 12.48 14.42
N ASN A 102 9.70 13.78 14.68
CA ASN A 102 8.71 14.71 14.16
C ASN A 102 9.43 15.79 13.32
N PRO A 103 9.83 15.48 12.07
CA PRO A 103 10.66 16.36 11.26
C PRO A 103 10.00 17.70 10.93
N LEU A 104 8.66 17.75 10.91
CA LEU A 104 7.91 19.00 10.67
C LEU A 104 7.60 19.76 11.95
N ARG A 105 8.04 19.26 13.12
CA ARG A 105 7.77 19.85 14.44
C ARG A 105 6.28 20.12 14.66
N ALA A 106 5.43 19.25 14.13
CA ALA A 106 4.00 19.36 14.22
C ALA A 106 3.51 19.19 15.67
N LYS A 107 2.46 19.91 16.05
CA LYS A 107 1.85 19.76 17.38
C LYS A 107 1.15 18.41 17.51
N ASN A 108 0.41 18.01 16.48
CA ASN A 108 -0.40 16.79 16.47
C ASN A 108 0.24 15.77 15.52
N VAL A 109 0.68 14.65 16.07
CA VAL A 109 1.45 13.65 15.33
C VAL A 109 0.78 12.29 15.39
N VAL A 110 0.48 11.75 14.23
CA VAL A 110 0.06 10.37 14.03
C VAL A 110 1.24 9.58 13.47
N ARG A 111 1.49 8.40 14.04
CA ARG A 111 2.42 7.42 13.50
C ARG A 111 1.65 6.25 12.92
N TRP A 112 1.71 6.08 11.61
CA TRP A 112 1.06 4.97 10.94
C TRP A 112 2.05 3.83 10.71
N LEU A 113 1.80 2.70 11.38
CA LEU A 113 2.62 1.51 11.29
C LEU A 113 2.20 0.71 10.05
N LEU A 114 2.90 0.89 8.93
CA LEU A 114 2.67 0.13 7.70
C LEU A 114 3.38 -1.23 7.72
N HIS A 115 4.38 -1.37 8.59
CA HIS A 115 5.09 -2.60 8.88
C HIS A 115 5.43 -2.66 10.38
N GLN A 116 6.02 -3.78 10.83
CA GLN A 116 6.61 -3.89 12.16
C GLN A 116 7.65 -2.78 12.39
N PRO A 117 7.50 -1.95 13.45
CA PRO A 117 8.48 -0.94 13.82
C PRO A 117 9.90 -1.49 13.89
N GLY A 118 10.86 -0.74 13.34
CA GLY A 118 12.28 -1.12 13.33
C GLY A 118 12.67 -2.20 12.32
N PHE A 119 11.74 -2.74 11.52
CA PHE A 119 12.08 -3.76 10.52
C PHE A 119 13.01 -3.24 9.42
N HIS A 120 12.70 -2.07 8.84
CA HIS A 120 13.48 -1.47 7.76
C HIS A 120 14.70 -0.71 8.26
N GLU A 121 14.51 0.08 9.32
CA GLU A 121 15.54 1.00 9.81
C GLU A 121 16.42 0.40 10.93
N HIS A 122 16.09 -0.79 11.43
CA HIS A 122 16.72 -1.44 12.60
C HIS A 122 16.67 -0.61 13.90
N ARG A 123 15.99 0.54 13.88
CA ARG A 123 15.91 1.53 14.95
C ARG A 123 14.52 2.14 14.98
N ILE A 124 14.13 2.64 16.15
CA ILE A 124 12.83 3.26 16.39
C ILE A 124 13.05 4.56 17.18
N TYR A 125 12.66 5.67 16.58
CA TYR A 125 12.82 7.01 17.16
C TYR A 125 11.50 7.78 17.10
N TYR A 126 10.46 7.29 17.77
CA TYR A 126 9.19 8.01 17.82
C TYR A 126 9.21 9.07 18.92
N GLY A 127 8.35 10.08 18.77
CA GLY A 127 8.12 11.11 19.77
C GLY A 127 7.21 10.64 20.90
N ARG A 128 7.11 11.48 21.93
CA ARG A 128 6.06 11.40 22.94
C ARG A 128 4.79 12.07 22.42
N ASN A 129 3.65 11.74 23.02
CA ASN A 129 2.32 12.23 22.72
C ASN A 129 1.88 11.96 21.25
N GLU A 130 2.48 10.98 20.58
CA GLU A 130 2.02 10.54 19.27
C GLU A 130 0.81 9.60 19.41
N LEU A 131 -0.07 9.59 18.41
CA LEU A 131 -1.13 8.60 18.28
C LEU A 131 -0.71 7.56 17.22
N LEU A 132 -0.56 6.31 17.63
CA LEU A 132 -0.08 5.23 16.77
C LEU A 132 -1.26 4.43 16.23
N PHE A 133 -1.27 4.16 14.92
CA PHE A 133 -2.22 3.24 14.28
C PHE A 133 -1.48 2.10 13.61
N LYS A 134 -1.96 0.87 13.81
CA LYS A 134 -1.52 -0.28 13.02
C LYS A 134 -2.25 -0.27 11.68
N PHE A 135 -1.55 -0.60 10.60
CA PHE A 135 -2.20 -0.78 9.29
C PHE A 135 -3.18 -1.96 9.30
N ASN A 136 -2.81 -3.07 9.93
CA ASN A 136 -3.68 -4.25 10.08
C ASN A 136 -3.24 -5.13 11.27
N SER A 137 -3.99 -6.21 11.50
CA SER A 137 -3.75 -7.20 12.55
C SER A 137 -2.47 -8.02 12.41
N ALA A 138 -1.85 -8.04 11.22
CA ALA A 138 -0.59 -8.76 11.01
C ALA A 138 0.60 -8.05 11.69
N ILE A 139 0.46 -6.77 12.02
CA ILE A 139 1.43 -6.02 12.81
C ILE A 139 1.21 -6.35 14.28
N LYS A 140 2.27 -6.84 14.94
CA LYS A 140 2.20 -7.21 16.36
C LYS A 140 1.93 -5.98 17.21
N ASP A 141 1.28 -6.19 18.34
CA ASP A 141 1.02 -5.12 19.30
C ASP A 141 2.32 -4.41 19.69
N PHE A 142 2.25 -3.08 19.68
CA PHE A 142 3.38 -2.21 19.88
C PHE A 142 2.94 -0.97 20.64
N SER A 143 3.68 -0.66 21.70
CA SER A 143 3.51 0.55 22.50
C SER A 143 4.82 1.32 22.55
N TYR A 144 4.74 2.66 22.55
CA TYR A 144 5.91 3.51 22.65
C TYR A 144 5.78 4.46 23.86
N PRO A 145 6.85 4.63 24.69
CA PRO A 145 6.76 5.43 25.91
C PRO A 145 6.24 6.84 25.70
N GLY A 146 5.18 7.19 26.43
CA GLY A 146 4.55 8.51 26.38
C GLY A 146 3.65 8.72 25.16
N SER A 147 3.36 7.70 24.37
CA SER A 147 2.45 7.75 23.23
C SER A 147 1.33 6.73 23.37
N VAL A 148 0.23 6.93 22.65
CA VAL A 148 -0.95 6.05 22.73
C VAL A 148 -1.08 5.27 21.42
N THR A 149 -1.25 3.96 21.53
CA THR A 149 -1.55 3.11 20.37
C THR A 149 -3.05 2.86 20.32
N SER A 150 -3.67 3.18 19.19
CA SER A 150 -5.08 2.92 18.94
C SER A 150 -5.38 1.42 19.02
N SER A 151 -6.56 1.10 19.55
CA SER A 151 -7.12 -0.25 19.45
C SER A 151 -7.69 -0.54 18.06
N HIS A 152 -7.93 0.49 17.25
CA HIS A 152 -8.42 0.37 15.88
C HIS A 152 -7.27 0.28 14.87
N GLU A 153 -7.51 -0.42 13.78
CA GLU A 153 -6.60 -0.50 12.64
C GLU A 153 -6.95 0.58 11.61
N LEU A 154 -5.94 1.26 11.09
CA LEU A 154 -6.09 2.12 9.93
C LEU A 154 -5.73 1.32 8.67
N LYS A 155 -6.63 0.42 8.27
CA LYS A 155 -6.47 -0.39 7.06
C LYS A 155 -7.06 0.34 5.86
N VAL A 156 -6.19 0.75 4.94
CA VAL A 156 -6.55 1.40 3.68
C VAL A 156 -6.06 0.55 2.52
N ILE A 157 -6.96 0.11 1.65
CA ILE A 157 -6.63 -0.65 0.45
C ILE A 157 -6.95 0.17 -0.79
N HIS A 158 -6.16 -0.03 -1.85
CA HIS A 158 -6.45 0.49 -3.18
C HIS A 158 -6.39 -0.63 -4.22
N TYR A 159 -7.47 -0.77 -4.98
CA TYR A 159 -7.52 -1.55 -6.20
C TYR A 159 -7.59 -0.57 -7.38
N PRO A 160 -6.62 -0.58 -8.32
CA PRO A 160 -6.61 0.34 -9.46
C PRO A 160 -7.59 -0.08 -10.56
N LEU A 161 -8.89 0.02 -10.27
CA LEU A 161 -10.00 -0.37 -11.15
C LEU A 161 -10.03 0.41 -12.48
N GLU A 162 -9.41 1.59 -12.53
CA GLU A 162 -9.18 2.35 -13.77
C GLU A 162 -8.43 1.52 -14.83
N TYR A 163 -7.57 0.60 -14.40
CA TYR A 163 -6.81 -0.30 -15.27
C TYR A 163 -7.42 -1.69 -15.29
N TYR A 164 -7.73 -2.25 -14.13
CA TYR A 164 -8.19 -3.64 -13.98
C TYR A 164 -9.71 -3.74 -14.00
N ASN A 165 -10.23 -4.05 -15.18
CA ASN A 165 -11.64 -4.21 -15.47
C ASN A 165 -11.81 -5.13 -16.68
N ASN A 166 -13.03 -5.62 -16.90
CA ASN A 166 -13.37 -6.50 -18.01
C ASN A 166 -14.22 -5.79 -19.08
N ASN A 167 -13.95 -4.51 -19.32
CA ASN A 167 -14.77 -3.69 -20.24
C ASN A 167 -14.44 -3.95 -21.72
N THR A 168 -13.34 -4.65 -22.01
CA THR A 168 -12.88 -4.96 -23.36
C THR A 168 -13.15 -6.43 -23.69
N LYS A 169 -13.96 -6.69 -24.72
CA LYS A 169 -14.15 -8.06 -25.26
C LYS A 169 -13.05 -8.37 -26.27
N ILE A 170 -11.99 -9.02 -25.82
CA ILE A 170 -10.86 -9.47 -26.64
C ILE A 170 -10.80 -11.00 -26.55
N SER A 171 -10.46 -11.67 -27.65
CA SER A 171 -10.16 -13.10 -27.63
C SER A 171 -8.95 -13.36 -26.73
N ARG A 172 -9.06 -14.34 -25.83
CA ARG A 172 -8.03 -14.63 -24.82
C ARG A 172 -7.24 -15.86 -25.23
N ASN A 173 -5.92 -15.78 -25.12
CA ASN A 173 -5.02 -16.90 -25.37
C ASN A 173 -3.73 -16.71 -24.58
N GLY A 174 -3.08 -17.82 -24.23
CA GLY A 174 -1.76 -17.84 -23.64
C GLY A 174 -1.77 -17.49 -22.15
N TYR A 175 -0.55 -17.37 -21.63
CA TYR A 175 -0.29 -17.30 -20.20
C TYR A 175 0.52 -16.05 -19.86
N ALA A 176 0.14 -15.41 -18.76
CA ALA A 176 1.00 -14.49 -18.03
C ALA A 176 1.48 -15.16 -16.74
N TYR A 177 2.61 -14.72 -16.20
CA TYR A 177 3.09 -15.21 -14.91
C TYR A 177 3.88 -14.17 -14.12
N CYS A 178 4.01 -14.39 -12.82
CA CYS A 178 4.82 -13.57 -11.92
C CYS A 178 5.63 -14.43 -10.95
N VAL A 179 6.83 -14.00 -10.58
CA VAL A 179 7.69 -14.71 -9.62
C VAL A 179 7.76 -13.95 -8.30
N ARG A 180 8.20 -12.68 -8.34
CA ARG A 180 8.27 -11.75 -7.18
C ARG A 180 8.86 -12.39 -5.91
N LYS A 181 8.02 -12.67 -4.90
CA LYS A 181 8.41 -13.25 -3.60
C LYS A 181 8.58 -14.77 -3.66
N GLY A 182 8.13 -15.43 -4.72
CA GLY A 182 8.27 -16.87 -4.96
C GLY A 182 9.61 -17.29 -5.54
N LYS A 183 10.70 -16.54 -5.31
CA LYS A 183 12.03 -16.93 -5.78
C LYS A 183 12.42 -18.29 -5.20
N GLY A 184 12.82 -19.22 -6.07
CA GLY A 184 13.20 -20.58 -5.68
C GLY A 184 12.04 -21.60 -5.72
N LYS A 185 10.81 -21.19 -6.03
CA LYS A 185 9.73 -22.13 -6.32
C LYS A 185 9.95 -22.86 -7.64
N THR A 186 9.62 -24.14 -7.66
CA THR A 186 9.59 -24.94 -8.89
C THR A 186 8.46 -24.47 -9.79
N PHE A 187 8.75 -24.27 -11.07
CA PHE A 187 7.75 -23.90 -12.05
C PHE A 187 6.86 -25.09 -12.40
N VAL A 188 5.54 -24.85 -12.42
CA VAL A 188 4.54 -25.88 -12.72
C VAL A 188 4.36 -26.12 -14.22
N LYS A 189 4.96 -25.26 -15.05
CA LYS A 189 5.04 -25.38 -16.52
C LYS A 189 6.26 -24.64 -17.08
N ASP A 190 6.56 -24.89 -18.35
CA ASP A 190 7.51 -24.08 -19.12
C ASP A 190 6.92 -22.71 -19.48
N HIS A 191 7.64 -21.64 -19.14
CA HIS A 191 7.24 -20.26 -19.37
C HIS A 191 7.98 -19.60 -20.54
N SER A 192 8.69 -20.36 -21.38
CA SER A 192 9.48 -19.83 -22.49
C SER A 192 8.68 -18.97 -23.48
N ASN A 193 7.37 -19.18 -23.58
CA ASN A 193 6.45 -18.43 -24.46
C ASN A 193 5.43 -17.56 -23.69
N ASP A 194 5.58 -17.43 -22.37
CA ASP A 194 4.64 -16.73 -21.50
C ASP A 194 5.11 -15.31 -21.16
N ILE A 195 4.20 -14.45 -20.75
CA ILE A 195 4.52 -13.05 -20.44
C ILE A 195 4.82 -12.88 -18.94
N LEU A 196 6.06 -12.52 -18.60
CA LEU A 196 6.46 -12.15 -17.24
C LEU A 196 6.00 -10.72 -16.89
N ILE A 197 5.25 -10.55 -15.79
CA ILE A 197 4.68 -9.25 -15.41
C ILE A 197 5.49 -8.44 -14.38
N ASP A 198 6.51 -9.03 -13.72
CA ASP A 198 7.14 -8.51 -12.50
C ASP A 198 7.65 -7.06 -12.55
N ASN A 199 8.01 -6.56 -13.74
CA ASN A 199 8.58 -5.23 -13.94
C ASN A 199 7.73 -4.33 -14.84
N LEU A 200 6.50 -4.73 -15.15
CA LEU A 200 5.58 -3.95 -15.96
C LEU A 200 4.84 -2.91 -15.10
N THR A 201 4.29 -1.88 -15.76
CA THR A 201 3.41 -0.89 -15.10
C THR A 201 2.01 -1.44 -14.95
N HIS A 202 1.19 -0.92 -14.04
CA HIS A 202 -0.19 -1.41 -13.87
C HIS A 202 -1.00 -1.36 -15.18
N GLN A 203 -0.84 -0.30 -15.96
CA GLN A 203 -1.45 -0.19 -17.28
C GLN A 203 -1.07 -1.38 -18.18
N LYS A 204 0.24 -1.64 -18.35
CA LYS A 204 0.73 -2.75 -19.20
C LYS A 204 0.31 -4.11 -18.65
N ILE A 205 0.31 -4.31 -17.34
CA ILE A 205 -0.16 -5.55 -16.71
C ILE A 205 -1.65 -5.75 -17.00
N SER A 206 -2.46 -4.70 -16.92
CA SER A 206 -3.89 -4.80 -17.25
C SER A 206 -4.13 -5.18 -18.72
N GLU A 207 -3.32 -4.64 -19.65
CA GLU A 207 -3.35 -5.01 -21.07
C GLU A 207 -2.97 -6.47 -21.30
N VAL A 208 -2.00 -6.99 -20.54
CA VAL A 208 -1.64 -8.42 -20.55
C VAL A 208 -2.79 -9.27 -20.02
N PHE A 209 -3.36 -8.94 -18.85
CA PHE A 209 -4.47 -9.72 -18.28
C PHE A 209 -5.74 -9.68 -19.12
N LYS A 210 -5.99 -8.60 -19.88
CA LYS A 210 -7.15 -8.54 -20.79
C LYS A 210 -7.02 -9.45 -22.01
N ARG A 211 -5.81 -9.86 -22.40
CA ARG A 211 -5.56 -10.74 -23.56
C ARG A 211 -5.14 -12.16 -23.21
N CYS A 212 -4.60 -12.41 -22.02
CA CYS A 212 -4.21 -13.75 -21.58
C CYS A 212 -5.41 -14.53 -21.06
N GLU A 213 -5.42 -15.84 -21.30
CA GLU A 213 -6.41 -16.74 -20.76
C GLU A 213 -6.09 -17.06 -19.29
N TYR A 214 -4.81 -17.32 -18.99
CA TYR A 214 -4.35 -17.69 -17.65
C TYR A 214 -3.30 -16.73 -17.10
N PHE A 215 -3.31 -16.56 -15.78
CA PHE A 215 -2.25 -15.93 -15.02
C PHE A 215 -1.78 -16.87 -13.92
N ILE A 216 -0.50 -17.27 -13.97
CA ILE A 216 0.12 -18.13 -12.96
C ILE A 216 1.00 -17.31 -12.02
N SER A 217 0.67 -17.30 -10.74
CA SER A 217 1.45 -16.61 -9.72
C SER A 217 2.27 -17.57 -8.87
N TYR A 218 3.58 -17.38 -8.86
CA TYR A 218 4.47 -18.03 -7.88
C TYR A 218 4.61 -17.22 -6.58
N ASP A 219 4.09 -16.00 -6.55
CA ASP A 219 3.95 -15.18 -5.36
C ASP A 219 2.61 -15.50 -4.67
N THR A 220 2.64 -16.34 -3.63
CA THR A 220 1.43 -16.83 -2.96
C THR A 220 0.56 -15.71 -2.40
N TYR A 221 1.14 -14.56 -2.06
CA TYR A 221 0.41 -13.44 -1.45
C TYR A 221 0.53 -12.20 -2.35
N THR A 222 -0.28 -12.16 -3.40
CA THR A 222 -0.23 -11.09 -4.40
C THR A 222 -1.61 -10.54 -4.78
N ALA A 223 -1.71 -9.21 -4.87
CA ALA A 223 -2.92 -8.55 -5.38
C ALA A 223 -3.11 -8.78 -6.90
N TYR A 224 -2.05 -9.17 -7.62
CA TYR A 224 -2.13 -9.45 -9.06
C TYR A 224 -3.10 -10.60 -9.38
N SER A 225 -3.34 -11.52 -8.46
CA SER A 225 -4.33 -12.59 -8.64
C SER A 225 -5.76 -12.03 -8.71
N ILE A 226 -6.07 -11.08 -7.83
CA ILE A 226 -7.35 -10.35 -7.85
C ILE A 226 -7.46 -9.52 -9.13
N PHE A 227 -6.38 -8.82 -9.50
CA PHE A 227 -6.33 -7.99 -10.70
C PHE A 227 -6.52 -8.79 -12.00
N ALA A 228 -5.96 -10.00 -12.07
CA ALA A 228 -6.17 -10.93 -13.18
C ALA A 228 -7.65 -11.32 -13.29
N ALA A 229 -8.25 -11.72 -12.17
CA ALA A 229 -9.67 -12.09 -12.11
C ALA A 229 -10.60 -10.92 -12.51
N LEU A 230 -10.32 -9.69 -12.05
CA LEU A 230 -11.05 -8.47 -12.45
C LEU A 230 -10.98 -8.20 -13.96
N CYS A 231 -9.86 -8.58 -14.59
CA CYS A 231 -9.68 -8.49 -16.04
C CYS A 231 -10.26 -9.68 -16.80
N GLY A 232 -10.86 -10.68 -16.15
CA GLY A 232 -11.34 -11.92 -16.78
C GLY A 232 -10.26 -12.94 -17.13
N CYS A 233 -9.04 -12.78 -16.61
CA CYS A 233 -7.95 -13.74 -16.75
C CYS A 233 -8.03 -14.76 -15.61
N ILE A 234 -7.96 -16.06 -15.92
CA ILE A 234 -8.06 -17.12 -14.92
C ILE A 234 -6.80 -17.08 -14.06
N SER A 235 -6.97 -16.68 -12.79
CA SER A 235 -5.86 -16.59 -11.85
C SER A 235 -5.61 -17.92 -11.15
N VAL A 236 -4.36 -18.38 -11.22
CA VAL A 236 -3.87 -19.57 -10.53
C VAL A 236 -2.70 -19.18 -9.65
N VAL A 237 -2.77 -19.51 -8.37
CA VAL A 237 -1.68 -19.35 -7.40
C VAL A 237 -1.03 -20.71 -7.17
N VAL A 238 0.30 -20.74 -7.27
CA VAL A 238 1.10 -21.91 -6.92
C VAL A 238 1.36 -21.88 -5.41
N GLY A 239 0.72 -22.81 -4.70
CA GLY A 239 0.79 -22.95 -3.25
C GLY A 239 2.21 -23.15 -2.70
N ASP A 240 2.38 -22.86 -1.41
CA ASP A 240 3.60 -23.16 -0.68
C ASP A 240 3.58 -24.61 -0.18
N SER A 241 4.74 -25.24 -0.10
CA SER A 241 4.83 -26.64 0.34
C SER A 241 4.26 -26.81 1.75
N GLY A 242 3.33 -27.76 1.92
CA GLY A 242 2.69 -28.05 3.20
C GLY A 242 1.62 -27.04 3.64
N VAL A 243 1.28 -26.05 2.81
CA VAL A 243 0.21 -25.08 3.11
C VAL A 243 -1.05 -25.48 2.35
N SER A 244 -2.16 -25.68 3.07
CA SER A 244 -3.44 -25.96 2.42
C SER A 244 -4.10 -24.66 1.92
N LYS A 245 -5.07 -24.77 0.98
CA LYS A 245 -5.91 -23.64 0.56
C LYS A 245 -6.61 -22.95 1.74
N ILE A 246 -6.93 -23.70 2.80
CA ILE A 246 -7.60 -23.20 4.00
C ILE A 246 -6.64 -22.42 4.88
N ASP A 247 -5.41 -22.91 5.06
CA ASP A 247 -4.40 -22.22 5.85
C ASP A 247 -3.86 -20.97 5.14
N TRP A 248 -3.78 -21.02 3.80
CA TRP A 248 -3.33 -19.88 2.99
C TRP A 248 -4.24 -18.66 3.13
N TYR A 249 -5.55 -18.86 2.91
CA TYR A 249 -6.60 -17.85 3.14
C TYR A 249 -7.83 -18.50 3.77
N PRO A 250 -7.99 -18.41 5.11
CA PRO A 250 -9.10 -19.05 5.81
C PRO A 250 -10.47 -18.54 5.38
N ASN A 251 -10.57 -17.23 5.13
CA ASN A 251 -11.79 -16.60 4.65
C ASN A 251 -12.02 -16.92 3.17
N VAL A 252 -13.13 -17.61 2.88
CA VAL A 252 -13.55 -18.01 1.53
C VAL A 252 -13.62 -16.81 0.57
N GLN A 253 -14.06 -15.65 1.05
CA GLN A 253 -14.24 -14.47 0.22
C GLN A 253 -12.93 -13.90 -0.32
N ASP A 254 -11.82 -14.15 0.38
CA ASP A 254 -10.49 -13.70 -0.06
C ASP A 254 -9.89 -14.63 -1.14
N ARG A 255 -10.59 -15.72 -1.47
CA ARG A 255 -10.23 -16.70 -2.52
C ARG A 255 -11.12 -16.63 -3.75
N TYR A 256 -12.07 -15.70 -3.81
CA TYR A 256 -12.93 -15.57 -5.00
C TYR A 256 -12.10 -15.24 -6.24
N GLY A 257 -12.40 -15.93 -7.35
CA GLY A 257 -11.72 -15.74 -8.63
C GLY A 257 -10.28 -16.25 -8.69
N ILE A 258 -9.79 -16.94 -7.65
CA ILE A 258 -8.41 -17.41 -7.56
C ILE A 258 -8.40 -18.92 -7.32
N ALA A 259 -7.69 -19.64 -8.20
CA ALA A 259 -7.44 -21.07 -8.05
C ALA A 259 -6.19 -21.28 -7.19
N TYR A 260 -6.27 -22.15 -6.18
CA TYR A 260 -5.09 -22.64 -5.48
C TYR A 260 -4.63 -23.95 -6.14
N GLY A 261 -3.62 -23.87 -7.01
CA GLY A 261 -3.25 -24.98 -7.90
C GLY A 261 -4.12 -25.06 -9.17
N MET A 262 -3.67 -25.84 -10.15
CA MET A 262 -4.35 -25.98 -11.46
C MET A 262 -5.69 -26.73 -11.33
N GLU A 263 -5.80 -27.61 -10.34
CA GLU A 263 -6.99 -28.38 -10.00
C GLU A 263 -8.18 -27.52 -9.55
N ASP A 264 -7.92 -26.30 -9.05
CA ASP A 264 -8.92 -25.39 -8.48
C ASP A 264 -9.41 -24.34 -9.48
N ILE A 265 -9.05 -24.47 -10.76
CA ILE A 265 -9.53 -23.60 -11.85
C ILE A 265 -11.07 -23.53 -11.92
N PRO A 266 -11.84 -24.64 -11.79
CA PRO A 266 -13.30 -24.57 -11.79
C PRO A 266 -13.86 -23.63 -10.71
N TRP A 267 -13.26 -23.60 -9.52
CA TRP A 267 -13.63 -22.69 -8.45
C TRP A 267 -13.37 -21.23 -8.83
N ALA A 268 -12.19 -20.94 -9.38
CA ALA A 268 -11.84 -19.59 -9.83
C ALA A 268 -12.85 -19.07 -10.86
N CYS A 269 -13.18 -19.88 -11.87
CA CYS A 269 -14.17 -19.53 -12.89
C CYS A 269 -15.57 -19.32 -12.28
N GLN A 270 -16.02 -20.20 -11.40
CA GLN A 270 -17.35 -20.11 -10.76
C GLN A 270 -17.49 -18.88 -9.86
N THR A 271 -16.40 -18.41 -9.25
CA THR A 271 -16.42 -17.32 -8.27
C THR A 271 -15.88 -15.99 -8.79
N MET A 272 -15.39 -15.93 -10.03
CA MET A 272 -14.78 -14.74 -10.64
C MET A 272 -15.72 -13.52 -10.61
N SER A 273 -17.01 -13.71 -10.85
CA SER A 273 -17.99 -12.61 -10.83
C SER A 273 -18.13 -11.95 -9.45
N LYS A 274 -17.79 -12.64 -8.36
CA LYS A 274 -17.87 -12.12 -6.98
C LYS A 274 -16.70 -11.21 -6.60
N VAL A 275 -15.64 -11.18 -7.42
CA VAL A 275 -14.41 -10.43 -7.10
C VAL A 275 -14.66 -8.93 -7.09
N TYR A 276 -15.45 -8.42 -8.02
CA TYR A 276 -15.75 -6.99 -8.10
C TYR A 276 -16.47 -6.48 -6.85
N ASP A 277 -17.54 -7.17 -6.43
CA ASP A 277 -18.28 -6.82 -5.22
C ASP A 277 -17.41 -6.92 -3.95
N ARG A 278 -16.51 -7.92 -3.91
CA ARG A 278 -15.54 -8.05 -2.81
C ARG A 278 -14.61 -6.85 -2.73
N VAL A 279 -14.11 -6.37 -3.87
CA VAL A 279 -13.25 -5.19 -3.96
C VAL A 279 -14.00 -3.94 -3.49
N LEU A 280 -15.21 -3.70 -3.98
CA LEU A 280 -16.02 -2.56 -3.54
C LEU A 280 -16.28 -2.60 -2.02
N SER A 281 -16.56 -3.78 -1.46
CA SER A 281 -16.72 -3.94 -0.01
C SER A 281 -15.46 -3.56 0.78
N GLU A 282 -14.26 -3.90 0.30
CA GLU A 282 -13.00 -3.49 0.96
C GLU A 282 -12.72 -1.98 0.78
N GLU A 283 -13.15 -1.37 -0.33
CA GLU A 283 -13.07 0.08 -0.49
C GLU A 283 -14.00 0.81 0.49
N THR A 284 -15.23 0.33 0.69
CA THR A 284 -16.15 0.86 1.71
C THR A 284 -15.55 0.74 3.10
N LYS A 285 -15.04 -0.43 3.48
CA LYS A 285 -14.35 -0.61 4.78
C LYS A 285 -13.16 0.34 4.95
N SER A 286 -12.39 0.58 3.88
CA SER A 286 -11.29 1.54 3.93
C SER A 286 -11.78 2.95 4.22
N ARG A 287 -12.94 3.36 3.68
CA ARG A 287 -13.57 4.65 4.00
C ARG A 287 -14.01 4.72 5.45
N ASP A 288 -14.66 3.67 5.95
CA ASP A 288 -15.14 3.60 7.34
C ASP A 288 -13.97 3.66 8.34
N ASN A 289 -12.88 2.93 8.07
CA ASN A 289 -11.66 2.99 8.87
C ASN A 289 -11.05 4.40 8.92
N VAL A 290 -11.05 5.12 7.79
CA VAL A 290 -10.54 6.50 7.74
C VAL A 290 -11.46 7.45 8.52
N ALA A 291 -12.78 7.28 8.45
CA ALA A 291 -13.71 8.08 9.24
C ALA A 291 -13.48 7.88 10.75
N MET A 292 -13.36 6.62 11.20
CA MET A 292 -13.03 6.31 12.60
C MET A 292 -11.67 6.88 13.03
N PHE A 293 -10.66 6.78 12.16
CA PHE A 293 -9.36 7.38 12.38
C PHE A 293 -9.44 8.89 12.64
N VAL A 294 -10.26 9.61 11.86
CA VAL A 294 -10.44 11.06 12.04
C VAL A 294 -11.11 11.37 13.37
N GLU A 295 -12.16 10.63 13.74
CA GLU A 295 -12.84 10.81 15.03
C GLU A 295 -11.89 10.61 16.22
N GLU A 296 -11.06 9.57 16.15
CA GLU A 296 -10.10 9.27 17.20
C GLU A 296 -8.98 10.33 17.28
N CYS A 297 -8.48 10.82 16.14
CA CYS A 297 -7.54 11.94 16.11
C CYS A 297 -8.14 13.20 16.75
N ASN A 298 -9.39 13.54 16.43
CA ASN A 298 -10.05 14.70 17.03
C ASN A 298 -10.17 14.54 18.54
N ARG A 299 -10.58 13.37 19.02
CA ARG A 299 -10.71 13.09 20.46
C ARG A 299 -9.37 13.20 21.19
N TYR A 300 -8.31 12.66 20.60
CA TYR A 300 -6.99 12.59 21.23
C TYR A 300 -6.23 13.93 21.22
N PHE A 301 -6.36 14.75 20.17
CA PHE A 301 -5.61 16.02 20.07
C PHE A 301 -6.39 17.27 20.50
N GLN A 302 -7.71 17.16 20.71
CA GLN A 302 -8.53 18.25 21.27
C GLN A 302 -8.69 18.16 22.79
N SER A 303 -8.21 17.07 23.41
CA SER A 303 -8.17 16.89 24.88
C SER A 303 -6.98 17.58 25.53
#